data_AF-A0A350CAK5-F1
#
_entry.id   AF-A0A350CAK5-F1
#
_cell.length_a   1.000
_cell.length_b   1.000
_cell.length_c   1.000
_cell.angle_alpha   90.00
_cell.angle_beta   90.00
_cell.angle_gamma   90.00
#
_symmetry.space_group_name_H-M   'P 1'
#
loop_
_entity.id
_entity.type
_entity.pdbx_description
1 polymer ?
#
loop_
_entity_poly.entity_id
_entity_poly.type
_entity_poly.pdbx_seq_one_letter_code
_entity_poly.pdbx_strand_id
1 'polypeptide(L)'
;MTDVADPADELQQLLQSAARGQLLLAVFSSPASAAAPHIRVDVRPVRLKGSAALQFAARTTTQEFHSNLSLADAVLHLQQLADGRFRNIRIVTSHGETQAVAAKNGRWKLHQKLSSPTSSPATDTALPLHDRHRNHLIPAGQPCPFLIHTGVMTADGTVRTSHSRKFRQINRFLEFIHDVADALPADRTLHVVDFGCGKSYLTFATHHLLAT
;
A
#
# COMPACT_ATOMS: atom_id res chain seq x y z
N MET A 1 20.59 -35.00 -20.87
CA MET A 1 21.26 -34.37 -19.72
C MET A 1 20.62 -33.01 -19.54
N THR A 2 19.64 -32.92 -18.64
CA THR A 2 18.98 -31.67 -18.27
C THR A 2 19.94 -30.87 -17.41
N ASP A 3 20.42 -29.76 -17.96
CA ASP A 3 21.23 -28.77 -17.25
C ASP A 3 20.38 -28.19 -16.11
N VAL A 4 20.65 -28.62 -14.88
CA VAL A 4 19.95 -28.11 -13.70
C VAL A 4 20.52 -26.72 -13.45
N ALA A 5 19.83 -25.69 -13.92
CA ALA A 5 20.20 -24.30 -13.70
C ALA A 5 20.57 -24.06 -12.22
N ASP A 6 21.68 -23.36 -11.97
CA ASP A 6 22.10 -23.06 -10.60
C ASP A 6 20.98 -22.24 -9.90
N PRO A 7 20.49 -22.66 -8.73
CA PRO A 7 19.56 -21.89 -7.91
C PRO A 7 19.93 -20.41 -7.73
N ALA A 8 21.23 -20.07 -7.77
CA ALA A 8 21.70 -18.70 -7.72
C ALA A 8 21.36 -17.91 -9.00
N ASP A 9 21.55 -18.51 -10.17
CA ASP A 9 21.22 -17.89 -11.46
C ASP A 9 19.72 -17.73 -11.62
N GLU A 10 18.94 -18.73 -11.19
CA GLU A 10 17.47 -18.67 -11.19
C GLU A 10 16.95 -17.52 -10.30
N LEU A 11 17.53 -17.34 -9.11
CA LEU A 11 17.19 -16.23 -8.23
C LEU A 11 17.54 -14.87 -8.86
N GLN A 12 18.69 -14.75 -9.52
CA GLN A 12 19.08 -13.51 -10.20
C GLN A 12 18.12 -13.18 -11.35
N GLN A 13 17.77 -14.16 -12.17
CA GLN A 13 16.80 -13.98 -13.25
C GLN A 13 15.43 -13.55 -12.71
N LEU A 14 15.00 -14.14 -11.59
CA LEU A 14 13.74 -13.78 -10.93
C LEU A 14 13.75 -12.35 -10.38
N LEU A 15 14.85 -11.92 -9.76
CA LEU A 15 14.98 -10.53 -9.28
C LEU A 15 14.96 -9.52 -10.43
N GLN A 16 15.61 -9.85 -11.55
CA GLN A 16 15.61 -9.03 -12.76
C GLN A 16 14.23 -8.96 -13.41
N SER A 17 13.53 -10.09 -13.56
CA SER A 17 12.20 -10.13 -14.16
C SER A 17 11.18 -9.42 -13.27
N ALA A 18 11.25 -9.62 -11.96
CA ALA A 18 10.36 -8.97 -11.01
C ALA A 18 10.53 -7.45 -11.02
N ALA A 19 11.78 -6.95 -11.02
CA ALA A 19 12.07 -5.51 -11.08
C ALA A 19 11.56 -4.83 -12.36
N ARG A 20 11.36 -5.57 -13.46
CA ARG A 20 10.82 -5.04 -14.73
C ARG A 20 9.29 -4.87 -14.76
N GLY A 21 8.60 -5.12 -13.64
CA GLY A 21 7.19 -4.76 -13.48
C GLY A 21 6.27 -5.87 -12.95
N GLN A 22 6.82 -7.06 -12.67
CA GLN A 22 6.05 -8.17 -12.11
C GLN A 22 6.12 -8.24 -10.57
N LEU A 23 7.00 -7.46 -9.95
CA LEU A 23 7.18 -7.46 -8.50
C LEU A 23 6.00 -6.80 -7.80
N LEU A 24 5.36 -7.52 -6.87
CA LEU A 24 4.40 -6.97 -5.92
C LEU A 24 5.07 -6.67 -4.58
N LEU A 25 5.94 -7.56 -4.12
CA LEU A 25 6.68 -7.42 -2.87
C LEU A 25 7.95 -8.28 -2.92
N ALA A 26 9.09 -7.75 -2.50
CA ALA A 26 10.22 -8.57 -2.09
C ALA A 26 10.57 -8.28 -0.62
N VAL A 27 10.92 -9.32 0.13
CA VAL A 27 11.32 -9.22 1.53
C VAL A 27 12.65 -9.93 1.71
N PHE A 28 13.66 -9.17 2.13
CA PHE A 28 14.95 -9.69 2.53
C PHE A 28 14.99 -9.70 4.06
N SER A 29 15.27 -10.86 4.66
CA SER A 29 15.21 -11.05 6.11
C SER A 29 16.24 -12.07 6.57
N SER A 30 16.42 -12.18 7.90
CA SER A 30 17.40 -13.07 8.51
C SER A 30 18.83 -12.73 8.06
N PRO A 31 19.41 -11.60 8.53
CA PRO A 31 20.73 -11.18 8.11
C PRO A 31 21.77 -12.28 8.34
N ALA A 32 22.77 -12.35 7.48
CA ALA A 32 23.82 -13.36 7.56
C ALA A 32 24.74 -13.14 8.78
N SER A 33 24.95 -11.88 9.17
CA SER A 33 25.70 -11.49 10.37
C SER A 33 24.78 -10.83 11.40
N ALA A 34 24.99 -11.14 12.68
CA ALA A 34 24.31 -10.47 13.78
C ALA A 34 24.71 -8.99 13.92
N ALA A 35 25.86 -8.59 13.36
CA ALA A 35 26.33 -7.20 13.32
C ALA A 35 25.85 -6.43 12.07
N ALA A 36 24.97 -7.02 11.24
CA ALA A 36 24.44 -6.32 10.09
C ALA A 36 23.59 -5.10 10.52
N PRO A 37 23.75 -3.94 9.86
CA PRO A 37 23.03 -2.72 10.25
C PRO A 37 21.52 -2.83 10.02
N HIS A 38 21.10 -3.66 9.06
CA HIS A 38 19.69 -3.85 8.70
C HIS A 38 19.25 -5.29 8.98
N ILE A 39 18.13 -5.43 9.68
CA ILE A 39 17.53 -6.74 10.04
C ILE A 39 16.53 -7.21 8.98
N ARG A 40 15.98 -6.28 8.20
CA ARG A 40 14.99 -6.57 7.16
C ARG A 40 14.97 -5.46 6.11
N VAL A 41 14.74 -5.82 4.85
CA VAL A 41 14.46 -4.86 3.77
C VAL A 41 13.20 -5.30 3.04
N ASP A 42 12.17 -4.46 3.07
CA ASP A 42 10.95 -4.66 2.29
C ASP A 42 11.04 -3.81 1.01
N VAL A 43 10.75 -4.41 -0.14
CA VAL A 43 10.85 -3.76 -1.45
C VAL A 43 9.49 -3.83 -2.14
N ARG A 44 8.99 -2.68 -2.58
CA ARG A 44 7.71 -2.59 -3.30
C ARG A 44 7.80 -1.73 -4.55
N PRO A 45 7.04 -2.03 -5.61
CA PRO A 45 6.89 -1.13 -6.74
C PRO A 45 6.28 0.20 -6.30
N VAL A 46 6.76 1.32 -6.85
CA VAL A 46 6.19 2.66 -6.65
C VAL A 46 6.23 3.44 -7.97
N ARG A 47 5.31 4.41 -8.14
CA ARG A 47 5.40 5.40 -9.24
C ARG A 47 5.76 6.76 -8.67
N LEU A 48 6.85 7.34 -9.17
CA LEU A 48 7.32 8.67 -8.78
C LEU A 48 7.33 9.58 -9.99
N LYS A 49 6.51 10.64 -9.95
CA LYS A 49 6.38 11.62 -11.05
C LYS A 49 6.10 10.96 -12.42
N GLY A 50 5.33 9.87 -12.44
CA GLY A 50 4.99 9.12 -13.67
C GLY A 50 5.97 7.99 -14.03
N SER A 51 7.17 7.97 -13.44
CA SER A 51 8.17 6.93 -13.70
C SER A 51 8.07 5.77 -12.71
N ALA A 52 8.26 4.55 -13.20
CA ALA A 52 8.33 3.36 -12.36
C ALA A 52 9.65 3.31 -11.57
N ALA A 53 9.55 3.01 -10.29
CA ALA A 53 10.66 2.90 -9.36
C ALA A 53 10.37 1.77 -8.35
N LEU A 54 11.38 1.34 -7.61
CA LEU A 54 11.22 0.47 -6.45
C LEU A 54 11.55 1.25 -5.18
N GLN A 55 10.68 1.13 -4.17
CA GLN A 55 10.93 1.66 -2.84
C GLN A 55 11.49 0.55 -1.95
N PHE A 56 12.57 0.86 -1.24
CA PHE A 56 13.22 0.01 -0.26
C PHE A 56 12.97 0.60 1.12
N ALA A 57 12.34 -0.18 1.99
CA ALA A 57 12.19 0.12 3.41
C ALA A 57 13.17 -0.76 4.20
N ALA A 58 14.33 -0.20 4.52
CA ALA A 58 15.39 -0.87 5.28
C ALA A 58 15.20 -0.64 6.77
N ARG A 59 14.98 -1.71 7.53
CA ARG A 59 14.70 -1.67 8.96
C ARG A 59 15.94 -2.10 9.75
N THR A 60 16.30 -1.29 10.75
CA THR A 60 17.26 -1.62 11.81
C THR A 60 16.49 -2.09 13.05
N THR A 61 17.16 -2.36 14.16
CA THR A 61 16.48 -2.70 15.41
C THR A 61 15.55 -1.58 15.91
N THR A 62 15.83 -0.32 15.60
CA THR A 62 15.14 0.84 16.18
C THR A 62 14.58 1.83 15.16
N GLN A 63 15.00 1.75 13.88
CA GLN A 63 14.68 2.75 12.87
C GLN A 63 14.32 2.09 11.53
N GLU A 64 13.62 2.82 10.68
CA GLU A 64 13.31 2.40 9.31
C GLU A 64 13.65 3.52 8.34
N PHE A 65 14.36 3.17 7.27
CA PHE A 65 14.85 4.09 6.25
C PHE A 65 14.19 3.77 4.92
N HIS A 66 13.73 4.80 4.22
CA HIS A 66 13.03 4.67 2.95
C HIS A 66 13.88 5.28 1.84
N SER A 67 14.19 4.50 0.81
CA SER A 67 14.85 4.99 -0.40
C SER A 67 14.07 4.54 -1.64
N ASN A 68 14.07 5.36 -2.68
CA ASN A 68 13.42 5.02 -3.95
C ASN A 68 14.48 5.00 -5.05
N LEU A 69 14.56 3.89 -5.78
CA LEU A 69 15.54 3.68 -6.84
C LEU A 69 14.85 3.49 -8.19
N SER A 70 15.51 3.94 -9.26
CA SER A 70 15.11 3.61 -10.63
C SER A 70 15.13 2.09 -10.84
N LEU A 71 14.41 1.57 -11.85
CA LEU A 71 14.41 0.13 -12.09
C LEU A 71 15.84 -0.42 -12.37
N ALA A 72 16.69 0.36 -13.04
CA ALA A 72 18.07 -0.02 -13.33
C ALA A 72 18.90 -0.13 -12.04
N ASP A 73 18.85 0.90 -11.19
CA ASP A 73 19.60 0.91 -9.91
C ASP A 73 19.04 -0.11 -8.92
N ALA A 74 17.73 -0.34 -8.95
CA ALA A 74 17.06 -1.27 -8.07
C ALA A 74 17.48 -2.71 -8.34
N VAL A 75 17.68 -3.12 -9.59
CA VAL A 75 18.19 -4.47 -9.93
C VAL A 75 19.56 -4.69 -9.30
N LEU A 76 20.48 -3.73 -9.47
CA LEU A 76 21.81 -3.82 -8.90
C LEU A 76 21.75 -3.90 -7.36
N HIS A 77 20.88 -3.09 -6.75
CA HIS A 77 20.73 -3.10 -5.30
C HIS A 77 20.10 -4.40 -4.76
N LEU A 78 19.11 -4.97 -5.45
CA LEU A 78 18.52 -6.27 -5.11
C LEU A 78 19.56 -7.40 -5.18
N GLN A 79 20.43 -7.37 -6.19
CA GLN A 79 21.54 -8.34 -6.30
C GLN A 79 22.51 -8.22 -5.12
N GLN A 80 22.87 -6.99 -4.72
CA GLN A 80 23.72 -6.76 -3.53
C GLN A 80 23.07 -7.23 -2.22
N LEU A 81 21.74 -7.16 -2.10
CA LEU A 81 21.02 -7.69 -0.95
C LEU A 81 20.99 -9.22 -0.93
N ALA A 82 20.94 -9.84 -2.11
CA ALA A 82 21.02 -11.29 -2.28
C ALA A 82 22.45 -11.85 -2.15
N ASP A 83 23.48 -11.01 -2.32
CA ASP A 83 24.89 -11.41 -2.21
C ASP A 83 25.34 -11.51 -0.74
N GLY A 84 24.78 -12.49 -0.03
CA GLY A 84 25.24 -12.87 1.31
C GLY A 84 24.83 -11.94 2.45
N ARG A 85 24.05 -10.87 2.22
CA ARG A 85 23.57 -9.99 3.30
C ARG A 85 22.40 -10.60 4.08
N PHE A 86 21.51 -11.30 3.39
CA PHE A 86 20.31 -11.91 3.97
C PHE A 86 20.23 -13.39 3.60
N ARG A 87 19.70 -14.20 4.52
CA ARG A 87 19.54 -15.64 4.34
C ARG A 87 18.18 -16.03 3.81
N ASN A 88 17.17 -15.17 3.95
CA ASN A 88 15.82 -15.44 3.50
C ASN A 88 15.35 -14.32 2.58
N ILE A 89 14.92 -14.69 1.38
CA ILE A 89 14.36 -13.79 0.38
C ILE A 89 12.99 -14.33 -0.01
N ARG A 90 11.96 -13.50 0.11
CA ARG A 90 10.60 -13.81 -0.36
C ARG A 90 10.27 -12.86 -1.50
N ILE A 91 9.93 -13.38 -2.65
CA ILE A 91 9.55 -12.61 -3.85
C ILE A 91 8.12 -12.97 -4.20
N VAL A 92 7.24 -11.99 -4.19
CA VAL A 92 5.84 -12.12 -4.58
C VAL A 92 5.65 -11.37 -5.89
N THR A 93 5.13 -12.07 -6.89
CA THR A 93 4.78 -11.53 -8.20
C THR A 93 3.29 -11.75 -8.46
N SER A 94 2.79 -11.20 -9.57
CA SER A 94 1.42 -11.48 -10.06
C SER A 94 1.17 -12.97 -10.35
N HIS A 95 2.22 -13.76 -10.59
CA HIS A 95 2.11 -15.16 -11.02
C HIS A 95 2.31 -16.16 -9.87
N GLY A 96 2.80 -15.70 -8.72
CA GLY A 96 3.02 -16.57 -7.57
C GLY A 96 4.04 -16.01 -6.60
N GLU A 97 4.48 -16.88 -5.71
CA GLU A 97 5.43 -16.57 -4.66
C GLU A 97 6.63 -17.50 -4.74
N THR A 98 7.82 -16.93 -4.64
CA THR A 98 9.07 -17.69 -4.51
C THR A 98 9.73 -17.34 -3.19
N GLN A 99 10.06 -18.36 -2.40
CA GLN A 99 10.87 -18.21 -1.21
C GLN A 99 12.25 -18.82 -1.47
N ALA A 100 13.30 -18.01 -1.40
CA ALA A 100 14.69 -18.45 -1.47
C ALA A 100 15.31 -18.42 -0.07
N VAL A 101 15.89 -19.55 0.35
CA VAL A 101 16.58 -19.69 1.63
C VAL A 101 18.02 -20.12 1.38
N ALA A 102 18.98 -19.36 1.91
CA ALA A 102 20.39 -19.69 1.86
C ALA A 102 20.67 -20.86 2.81
N ALA A 103 21.16 -21.97 2.26
CA ALA A 103 21.60 -23.12 3.03
C ALA A 103 22.95 -22.87 3.71
N LYS A 104 23.31 -23.71 4.68
CA LYS A 104 24.58 -23.60 5.43
C LYS A 104 25.84 -23.65 4.55
N ASN A 105 25.73 -24.21 3.34
CA ASN A 105 26.80 -24.28 2.34
C ASN A 105 26.81 -23.09 1.36
N GLY A 106 26.02 -22.03 1.61
CA GLY A 106 25.93 -20.86 0.75
C GLY A 106 25.05 -21.02 -0.50
N ARG A 107 24.52 -22.22 -0.76
CA ARG A 107 23.62 -22.45 -1.92
C ARG A 107 22.20 -22.00 -1.61
N TRP A 108 21.51 -21.45 -2.60
CA TRP A 108 20.10 -21.12 -2.48
C TRP A 108 19.22 -22.36 -2.62
N LYS A 109 18.19 -22.46 -1.79
CA LYS A 109 17.06 -23.37 -1.97
C LYS A 109 15.83 -22.55 -2.31
N LEU A 110 15.27 -22.74 -3.50
CA LEU A 110 14.07 -22.05 -3.94
C LEU A 110 12.86 -22.95 -3.69
N HIS A 111 11.82 -22.37 -3.10
CA HIS A 111 10.50 -22.96 -2.94
C HIS A 111 9.51 -22.06 -3.67
N GLN A 112 9.03 -22.53 -4.83
CA GLN A 112 8.07 -21.82 -5.65
C GLN A 112 6.66 -22.32 -5.36
N LYS A 113 5.75 -21.39 -5.10
CA LYS A 113 4.31 -21.63 -5.01
C LYS A 113 3.66 -20.82 -6.11
N LEU A 114 3.27 -21.48 -7.20
CA LEU A 114 2.47 -20.85 -8.23
C LEU A 114 1.05 -20.63 -7.69
N SER A 115 0.50 -19.44 -7.97
CA SER A 115 -0.92 -19.19 -7.76
C SER A 115 -1.69 -19.87 -8.88
N SER A 116 -2.69 -20.69 -8.56
CA SER A 116 -3.60 -21.23 -9.57
C SER A 116 -4.26 -20.06 -10.33
N PRO A 117 -4.45 -20.15 -11.66
CA PRO A 117 -5.10 -19.09 -12.42
C PRO A 117 -6.58 -19.09 -12.07
N THR A 118 -6.97 -18.35 -11.04
CA THR A 118 -8.38 -17.98 -10.87
C THR A 118 -8.68 -16.98 -11.98
N SER A 119 -9.48 -17.41 -12.94
CA SER A 119 -10.03 -16.66 -14.05
C SER A 119 -10.45 -15.24 -13.63
N SER A 120 -9.68 -14.26 -14.09
CA SER A 120 -10.11 -12.89 -14.33
C SER A 120 -9.20 -12.35 -15.44
N PRO A 121 -9.73 -11.69 -16.48
CA PRO A 121 -8.94 -11.36 -17.66
C PRO A 121 -7.81 -10.41 -17.27
N ALA A 122 -6.64 -10.66 -17.84
CA ALA A 122 -5.52 -9.74 -17.84
C ALA A 122 -6.00 -8.35 -18.30
N THR A 123 -6.16 -7.45 -17.35
CA THR A 123 -6.21 -6.02 -17.64
C THR A 123 -4.97 -5.42 -17.01
N ASP A 124 -4.01 -5.18 -17.89
CA ASP A 124 -2.87 -4.29 -17.78
C ASP A 124 -1.96 -4.35 -16.56
N THR A 125 -0.68 -4.23 -16.91
CA THR A 125 0.49 -4.02 -16.07
C THR A 125 0.40 -2.68 -15.34
N ALA A 126 -0.59 -2.50 -14.47
CA ALA A 126 -0.66 -1.41 -13.53
C ALA A 126 -0.01 -1.88 -12.23
N LEU A 127 1.27 -1.49 -12.04
CA LEU A 127 1.86 -1.33 -10.72
C LEU A 127 0.77 -0.78 -9.80
N PRO A 128 0.51 -1.39 -8.62
CA PRO A 128 -0.62 -1.02 -7.79
C PRO A 128 -0.62 0.51 -7.62
N LEU A 129 -1.66 1.15 -8.17
CA LEU A 129 -1.89 2.57 -7.95
C LEU A 129 -1.84 2.77 -6.45
N HIS A 130 -0.88 3.57 -6.00
CA HIS A 130 -0.70 3.89 -4.58
C HIS A 130 -1.91 4.65 -4.02
N ASP A 131 -2.76 5.17 -4.90
CA ASP A 131 -4.10 5.61 -4.54
C ASP A 131 -5.03 4.41 -4.39
N ARG A 132 -4.98 3.80 -3.20
CA ARG A 132 -6.21 3.25 -2.63
C ARG A 132 -7.19 4.41 -2.54
N HIS A 133 -8.14 4.49 -3.48
CA HIS A 133 -9.28 5.38 -3.35
C HIS A 133 -9.92 5.11 -1.98
N ARG A 134 -9.79 6.07 -1.07
CA ARG A 134 -10.40 5.96 0.25
C ARG A 134 -11.90 6.00 0.04
N ASN A 135 -12.59 4.92 0.42
CA ASN A 135 -14.03 4.82 0.33
C ASN A 135 -14.65 5.65 1.46
N HIS A 136 -14.68 6.97 1.26
CA HIS A 136 -15.28 7.93 2.17
C HIS A 136 -16.81 7.90 2.03
N LEU A 137 -17.52 8.02 3.16
CA LEU A 137 -18.99 8.11 3.17
C LEU A 137 -19.51 9.29 2.34
N ILE A 138 -18.81 10.43 2.40
CA ILE A 138 -18.96 11.51 1.43
C ILE A 138 -17.80 11.40 0.44
N PRO A 139 -18.03 10.94 -0.80
CA PRO A 139 -16.98 10.78 -1.80
C PRO A 139 -16.47 12.14 -2.30
N ALA A 140 -15.18 12.21 -2.61
CA ALA A 140 -14.62 13.37 -3.30
C ALA A 140 -15.04 13.38 -4.77
N GLY A 141 -15.25 14.56 -5.35
CA GLY A 141 -15.68 14.71 -6.74
C GLY A 141 -17.20 14.60 -6.95
N GLN A 142 -17.97 14.36 -5.87
CA GLN A 142 -19.42 14.50 -5.90
C GLN A 142 -19.83 15.77 -5.13
N PRO A 143 -20.59 16.69 -5.74
CA PRO A 143 -21.07 17.90 -5.07
C PRO A 143 -21.86 17.58 -3.80
N CYS A 144 -21.36 18.01 -2.65
CA CYS A 144 -22.06 17.91 -1.37
C CYS A 144 -22.45 19.33 -0.90
N PRO A 145 -23.76 19.67 -0.81
CA PRO A 145 -24.21 21.04 -0.60
C PRO A 145 -23.57 21.74 0.60
N PHE A 146 -23.56 21.11 1.78
CA PHE A 146 -23.00 21.76 2.97
C PHE A 146 -21.48 21.92 2.90
N LEU A 147 -20.76 20.99 2.25
CA LEU A 147 -19.32 21.10 2.04
C LEU A 147 -18.97 22.21 1.05
N ILE A 148 -19.83 22.48 0.08
CA ILE A 148 -19.70 23.63 -0.83
C ILE A 148 -19.89 24.93 -0.05
N HIS A 149 -20.99 25.06 0.69
CA HIS A 149 -21.32 26.28 1.44
C HIS A 149 -20.30 26.59 2.55
N THR A 150 -19.74 25.57 3.19
CA THR A 150 -18.70 25.73 4.21
C THR A 150 -17.28 25.86 3.64
N GLY A 151 -17.14 25.87 2.31
CA GLY A 151 -15.89 26.13 1.60
C GLY A 151 -14.91 24.96 1.55
N VAL A 152 -15.34 23.73 1.88
CA VAL A 152 -14.51 22.52 1.80
C VAL A 152 -14.43 22.01 0.36
N MET A 153 -15.54 22.09 -0.36
CA MET A 153 -15.66 21.70 -1.78
C MET A 153 -15.86 22.92 -2.69
N THR A 154 -15.52 22.75 -3.96
CA THR A 154 -15.96 23.61 -5.05
C THR A 154 -17.34 23.14 -5.57
N ALA A 155 -17.99 23.93 -6.43
CA ALA A 155 -19.33 23.63 -6.93
C ALA A 155 -19.42 22.31 -7.69
N ASP A 156 -18.32 21.89 -8.33
CA ASP A 156 -18.14 20.61 -9.03
C ASP A 156 -17.82 19.43 -8.08
N GLY A 157 -17.79 19.64 -6.75
CA GLY A 157 -17.53 18.58 -5.78
C GLY A 157 -16.05 18.28 -5.54
N THR A 158 -15.13 19.00 -6.20
CA THR A 158 -13.69 18.89 -5.95
C THR A 158 -13.36 19.43 -4.56
N VAL A 159 -12.65 18.63 -3.76
CA VAL A 159 -12.19 19.06 -2.43
C VAL A 159 -11.05 20.07 -2.58
N ARG A 160 -11.19 21.24 -1.96
CA ARG A 160 -10.14 22.26 -2.00
C ARG A 160 -8.89 21.74 -1.29
N THR A 161 -7.73 21.89 -1.91
CA THR A 161 -6.44 21.39 -1.38
C THR A 161 -6.19 21.86 0.06
N SER A 162 -6.47 23.14 0.35
CA SER A 162 -6.34 23.74 1.69
C SER A 162 -7.25 23.12 2.76
N HIS A 163 -8.34 22.46 2.36
CA HIS A 163 -9.33 21.85 3.24
C HIS A 163 -9.30 20.30 3.21
N SER A 164 -8.33 19.69 2.52
CA SER A 164 -8.19 18.22 2.44
C SER A 164 -8.14 17.53 3.81
N ARG A 165 -7.44 18.14 4.78
CA ARG A 165 -7.39 17.62 6.17
C ARG A 165 -8.76 17.68 6.83
N LYS A 166 -9.51 18.78 6.63
CA LYS A 166 -10.85 18.98 7.19
C LYS A 166 -11.85 17.99 6.58
N PHE A 167 -11.81 17.79 5.27
CA PHE A 167 -12.62 16.79 4.57
C PHE A 167 -12.42 15.38 5.12
N ARG A 168 -11.16 14.95 5.33
CA ARG A 168 -10.85 13.66 5.97
C ARG A 168 -11.35 13.58 7.41
N GLN A 169 -11.25 14.67 8.18
CA GLN A 169 -11.74 14.72 9.55
C GLN A 169 -13.27 14.56 9.62
N ILE A 170 -14.00 15.23 8.73
CA ILE A 170 -15.46 15.13 8.64
C ILE A 170 -15.86 13.69 8.30
N ASN A 171 -15.26 13.08 7.27
CA ASN A 171 -15.56 11.70 6.89
C ASN A 171 -15.24 10.70 8.02
N ARG A 172 -14.11 10.85 8.71
CA ARG A 172 -13.77 9.97 9.85
C ARG A 172 -14.77 10.10 10.99
N PHE A 173 -15.28 11.31 11.23
CA PHE A 173 -16.33 11.51 12.23
C PHE A 173 -17.65 10.84 11.82
N LEU A 174 -18.02 10.92 10.54
CA LEU A 174 -19.19 10.21 10.02
C LEU A 174 -19.08 8.70 10.14
N GLU A 175 -17.89 8.12 9.96
CA GLU A 175 -17.66 6.69 10.18
C GLU A 175 -18.07 6.29 11.62
N PHE A 176 -17.74 7.08 12.64
CA PHE A 176 -18.13 6.78 14.02
C PHE A 176 -19.64 6.84 14.25
N ILE A 177 -20.35 7.75 13.58
CA ILE A 177 -21.82 7.82 13.67
C ILE A 177 -22.44 6.65 12.91
N HIS A 178 -21.91 6.35 11.73
CA HIS A 178 -22.37 5.24 10.89
C HIS A 178 -22.28 3.90 11.62
N ASP A 179 -21.18 3.65 12.34
CA ASP A 179 -20.97 2.42 13.12
C ASP A 179 -22.04 2.19 14.21
N VAL A 180 -22.74 3.24 14.66
CA VAL A 180 -23.79 3.16 15.70
C VAL A 180 -25.18 3.52 15.19
N ALA A 181 -25.32 3.83 13.90
CA ALA A 181 -26.56 4.35 13.33
C ALA A 181 -27.73 3.36 13.49
N ASP A 182 -27.47 2.07 13.30
CA ASP A 182 -28.48 1.00 13.42
C ASP A 182 -29.01 0.83 14.86
N ALA A 183 -28.26 1.30 15.86
CA ALA A 183 -28.69 1.26 17.26
C ALA A 183 -29.55 2.47 17.66
N LEU A 184 -29.70 3.46 16.76
CA LEU A 184 -30.52 4.64 17.03
C LEU A 184 -32.01 4.32 16.88
N PRO A 185 -32.89 4.93 17.69
CA PRO A 185 -34.33 4.75 17.57
C PRO A 185 -34.84 5.17 16.18
N ALA A 186 -35.51 4.27 15.47
CA ALA A 186 -36.10 4.53 14.16
C ALA A 186 -37.59 4.93 14.25
N ASP A 187 -38.22 4.74 15.42
CA ASP A 187 -39.65 4.93 15.67
C ASP A 187 -40.00 6.36 16.12
N ARG A 188 -39.00 7.24 16.26
CA ARG A 188 -39.18 8.63 16.69
C ARG A 188 -38.17 9.56 16.06
N THR A 189 -38.48 10.86 16.06
CA THR A 189 -37.54 11.89 15.64
C THR A 189 -36.31 11.92 16.54
N LEU A 190 -35.13 11.86 15.94
CA LEU A 190 -33.86 12.02 16.64
C LEU A 190 -33.60 13.50 16.93
N HIS A 191 -33.36 13.82 18.20
CA HIS A 191 -32.89 15.15 18.62
C HIS A 191 -31.40 15.09 18.92
N VAL A 192 -30.59 15.72 18.09
CA VAL A 192 -29.13 15.77 18.22
C VAL A 192 -28.71 17.14 18.72
N VAL A 193 -27.84 17.17 19.74
CA VAL A 193 -27.30 18.41 20.32
C VAL A 193 -25.78 18.43 20.11
N ASP A 194 -25.28 19.48 19.45
CA ASP A 194 -23.85 19.68 19.17
C ASP A 194 -23.29 20.80 20.06
N PHE A 195 -22.50 20.41 21.06
CA PHE A 195 -21.87 21.35 21.98
C PHE A 195 -20.59 21.94 21.38
N GLY A 196 -20.56 23.26 21.20
CA GLY A 196 -19.39 23.95 20.66
C GLY A 196 -19.26 23.82 19.13
N CYS A 197 -20.40 23.81 18.42
CA CYS A 197 -20.51 23.54 16.99
C CYS A 197 -19.64 24.44 16.09
N GLY A 198 -19.26 25.64 16.53
CA GLY A 198 -18.37 26.54 15.79
C GLY A 198 -18.89 26.80 14.36
N LYS A 199 -18.10 26.43 13.34
CA LYS A 199 -18.48 26.53 11.92
C LYS A 199 -19.51 25.47 11.46
N SER A 200 -20.04 24.68 12.39
CA SER A 200 -21.13 23.71 12.19
C SER A 200 -20.84 22.59 11.18
N TYR A 201 -19.57 22.32 10.85
CA TYR A 201 -19.20 21.24 9.92
C TYR A 201 -19.75 19.88 10.34
N LEU A 202 -19.61 19.54 11.63
CA LEU A 202 -20.04 18.24 12.14
C LEU A 202 -21.56 18.18 12.29
N THR A 203 -22.20 19.29 12.69
CA THR A 203 -23.65 19.40 12.73
C THR A 203 -24.27 19.08 11.36
N PHE A 204 -23.80 19.75 10.30
CA PHE A 204 -24.30 19.51 8.94
C PHE A 204 -23.89 18.14 8.40
N ALA A 205 -22.71 17.63 8.76
CA ALA A 205 -22.29 16.28 8.38
C ALA A 205 -23.21 15.22 9.01
N THR A 206 -23.47 15.30 10.32
CA THR A 206 -24.39 14.38 11.01
C THR A 206 -25.78 14.44 10.39
N HIS A 207 -26.30 15.65 10.14
CA HIS A 207 -27.57 15.81 9.46
C HIS A 207 -27.55 15.17 8.07
N HIS A 208 -26.50 15.42 7.28
CA HIS A 208 -26.35 14.81 5.96
C HIS A 208 -26.34 13.28 6.03
N LEU A 209 -25.70 12.67 7.03
CA LEU A 209 -25.66 11.21 7.16
C LEU A 209 -27.00 10.61 7.62
N LEU A 210 -27.72 11.27 8.53
CA LEU A 210 -28.94 10.71 9.14
C LEU A 210 -30.24 11.11 8.41
N ALA A 211 -30.20 12.15 7.57
CA ALA A 211 -31.36 12.66 6.85
C ALA A 211 -31.33 12.36 5.34
N THR A 212 -30.30 11.66 4.87
CA THR A 212 -30.23 11.10 3.50
C THR A 212 -30.66 9.63 3.56
#